data_AF-A0A7E6FQ82-F1
#
_entry.id   AF-A0A7E6FQ82-F1
#
_cell.length_a   1.000
_cell.length_b   1.000
_cell.length_c   1.000
_cell.angle_alpha   90.00
_cell.angle_beta   90.00
_cell.angle_gamma   90.00
#
_symmetry.space_group_name_H-M   'P 1'
#
loop_
_entity.id
_entity.type
_entity.pdbx_description
1 polymer ?
#
loop_
_entity_poly.entity_id
_entity_poly.type
_entity_poly.pdbx_seq_one_letter_code
_entity_poly.pdbx_strand_id
1 'polypeptide(L)'
;MSLDAVPKDMRNLRACLLCSLVKTFDQFEYEGCDNCDDHLHMKNNRDAVYVCTSSNFDGLISMMGPEDSWVAKWQRISKYLSLSSNGDNCQLS
;
A
#
# COMPACT_ATOMS: atom_id res chain seq x y z
N MET A 1 -5.96 3.86 -9.32
CA MET A 1 -5.31 4.00 -8.00
C MET A 1 -6.31 4.66 -7.06
N SER A 2 -6.53 4.11 -5.86
CA SER A 2 -7.29 4.84 -4.85
C SER A 2 -6.40 5.91 -4.20
N LEU A 3 -6.94 7.11 -4.00
CA LEU A 3 -6.27 8.16 -3.21
C LEU A 3 -6.06 7.71 -1.75
N ASP A 4 -6.82 6.72 -1.30
CA ASP A 4 -6.74 6.12 0.03
C ASP A 4 -5.41 5.38 0.27
N ALA A 5 -4.70 4.99 -0.80
CA ALA A 5 -3.41 4.33 -0.71
C ALA A 5 -2.26 5.26 -0.27
N VAL A 6 -2.44 6.58 -0.42
CA VAL A 6 -1.41 7.58 -0.13
C VAL A 6 -1.44 7.97 1.35
N PRO A 7 -0.30 8.07 2.05
CA PRO A 7 -0.28 8.58 3.42
C PRO A 7 -0.89 9.98 3.54
N LYS A 8 -1.86 10.14 4.45
CA LYS A 8 -2.55 11.43 4.70
C LYS A 8 -1.62 12.50 5.27
N ASP A 9 -0.65 12.10 6.09
CA ASP A 9 0.46 12.94 6.53
C ASP A 9 1.73 12.09 6.78
N MET A 10 2.82 12.75 7.19
CA MET A 10 4.11 12.11 7.44
C MET A 10 4.32 11.69 8.91
N ARG A 11 3.28 11.76 9.75
CA ARG A 11 3.35 11.39 11.16
C ARG A 11 2.80 9.98 11.35
N ASN A 12 3.34 9.27 12.35
CA ASN A 12 2.90 7.91 12.69
C ASN A 12 2.83 6.97 11.48
N LEU A 13 3.77 7.12 10.55
CA LEU A 13 3.90 6.24 9.39
C LEU A 13 4.32 4.85 9.84
N ARG A 14 3.76 3.84 9.18
CA ARG A 14 4.07 2.44 9.42
C ARG A 14 4.17 1.73 8.08
N ALA A 15 5.04 0.74 8.00
CA ALA A 15 5.19 -0.13 6.86
C ALA A 15 4.54 -1.49 7.15
N CYS A 16 3.71 -1.98 6.24
CA CYS A 16 3.17 -3.34 6.32
C CYS A 16 4.29 -4.37 6.21
N LEU A 17 4.36 -5.31 7.15
CA LEU A 17 5.42 -6.32 7.20
C LEU A 17 5.33 -7.34 6.06
N LEU A 18 4.17 -7.44 5.38
CA LEU A 18 3.95 -8.39 4.29
C LEU A 18 4.26 -7.79 2.91
N CYS A 19 3.77 -6.57 2.62
CA CYS A 19 3.90 -5.96 1.29
C CYS A 19 4.71 -4.66 1.25
N SER A 20 5.21 -4.19 2.39
CA SER A 20 5.96 -2.92 2.53
C SER A 20 5.18 -1.64 2.19
N LEU A 21 3.86 -1.71 2.01
CA LEU A 21 3.03 -0.51 1.84
C LEU A 21 3.15 0.39 3.08
N VAL A 22 3.36 1.69 2.85
CA VAL A 22 3.48 2.68 3.92
C VAL A 22 2.22 3.53 3.97
N LYS A 23 1.59 3.60 5.15
CA LYS A 23 0.47 4.49 5.47
C LYS A 23 0.58 4.98 6.91
N THR A 24 -0.28 5.93 7.30
CA THR A 24 -0.45 6.30 8.71
C THR A 24 -1.09 5.15 9.50
N PHE A 25 -0.85 5.08 10.81
CA PHE A 25 -1.51 4.12 11.71
C PHE A 25 -3.04 4.15 11.54
N ASP A 26 -3.63 5.35 11.55
CA ASP A 26 -5.08 5.53 11.47
C ASP A 26 -5.65 5.04 10.13
N GLN A 27 -4.90 5.17 9.04
CA GLN A 27 -5.32 4.61 7.75
C GLN A 27 -5.31 3.07 7.76
N PHE A 28 -4.32 2.42 8.38
CA PHE A 28 -4.35 0.96 8.52
C PHE A 28 -5.50 0.49 9.40
N GLU A 29 -5.82 1.24 10.46
CA GLU A 29 -6.96 0.92 11.33
C GLU A 29 -8.30 1.10 10.61
N TYR A 30 -8.46 2.17 9.82
CA TYR A 30 -9.74 2.47 9.16
C TYR A 30 -9.95 1.68 7.86
N GLU A 31 -8.92 1.61 7.01
CA GLU A 31 -9.02 1.09 5.63
C GLU A 31 -8.33 -0.27 5.47
N GLY A 32 -7.51 -0.70 6.44
CA GLY A 32 -6.66 -1.87 6.29
C GLY A 32 -5.50 -1.64 5.30
N CYS A 33 -4.86 -2.72 4.88
CA CYS A 33 -3.82 -2.68 3.85
C CYS A 33 -4.41 -3.06 2.48
N ASP A 34 -4.26 -2.20 1.47
CA ASP A 34 -4.85 -2.41 0.13
C ASP A 34 -4.36 -3.70 -0.55
N ASN A 35 -3.20 -4.21 -0.14
CA ASN A 35 -2.59 -5.40 -0.73
C ASN A 35 -2.83 -6.68 0.09
N CYS A 36 -3.23 -6.56 1.36
CA CYS A 36 -3.08 -7.67 2.33
C CYS A 36 -4.25 -7.81 3.31
N ASP A 37 -5.23 -6.90 3.32
CA ASP A 37 -6.31 -6.92 4.30
C ASP A 37 -7.17 -8.19 4.25
N ASP A 38 -7.28 -8.83 3.08
CA ASP A 38 -7.97 -10.11 2.90
C ASP A 38 -7.40 -11.25 3.76
N HIS A 39 -6.15 -11.14 4.21
CA HIS A 39 -5.48 -12.13 5.05
C HIS A 39 -5.15 -11.62 6.45
N LEU A 40 -4.85 -10.32 6.58
CA LEU A 40 -4.39 -9.71 7.83
C LEU A 40 -5.52 -9.14 8.68
N HIS A 41 -6.67 -8.81 8.08
CA HIS A 41 -7.88 -8.30 8.75
C HIS A 41 -7.59 -7.18 9.76
N MET A 42 -6.93 -6.11 9.30
CA MET A 42 -6.48 -5.01 10.16
C MET A 42 -7.58 -3.97 10.43
N LYS A 43 -8.62 -3.92 9.61
CA LYS A 43 -9.75 -2.98 9.76
C LYS A 43 -10.40 -3.08 11.14
N ASN A 44 -10.55 -1.93 11.80
CA ASN A 44 -11.08 -1.76 13.14
C ASN A 44 -10.35 -2.60 14.21
N ASN A 45 -9.13 -3.06 13.95
CA ASN A 45 -8.34 -3.88 14.86
C ASN A 45 -6.94 -3.30 15.07
N ARG A 46 -6.83 -2.42 16.07
CA ARG A 46 -5.58 -1.72 16.43
C ARG A 46 -4.44 -2.67 16.77
N ASP A 47 -4.73 -3.77 17.46
CA ASP A 47 -3.72 -4.75 17.86
C ASP A 47 -3.16 -5.47 16.63
N ALA A 48 -4.01 -5.82 15.68
CA ALA A 48 -3.58 -6.37 14.39
C ALA A 48 -2.69 -5.39 13.62
N VAL A 49 -3.00 -4.09 13.62
CA VAL A 49 -2.16 -3.05 13.01
C VAL A 49 -0.77 -3.05 13.66
N TYR A 50 -0.68 -3.07 15.00
CA TYR A 50 0.62 -3.09 15.68
C TYR A 50 1.47 -4.32 15.38
N VAL A 51 0.83 -5.49 15.24
CA VAL A 51 1.54 -6.76 14.96
C VAL A 51 1.93 -6.88 13.49
N CYS A 52 1.09 -6.40 12.57
CA CYS A 52 1.28 -6.58 11.13
C CYS A 52 2.07 -5.44 10.47
N THR A 53 2.40 -4.38 11.21
CA THR A 53 3.11 -3.20 10.67
C THR A 53 4.24 -2.74 11.60
N SER A 54 5.28 -2.15 11.03
CA SER A 54 6.41 -1.56 11.78
C SER A 54 6.49 -0.05 11.56
N SER A 55 6.72 0.72 12.62
CA SER A 55 7.11 2.15 12.52
C SER A 55 8.59 2.34 12.20
N ASN A 56 9.39 1.28 12.24
CA ASN A 56 10.81 1.30 11.99
C ASN A 56 11.07 0.76 10.56
N PHE A 57 11.10 1.65 9.59
CA PHE A 57 11.40 1.37 8.19
C PHE A 57 12.33 2.45 7.63
N ASP A 58 13.08 2.11 6.58
CA ASP A 58 14.03 3.01 5.94
C ASP A 58 13.69 3.22 4.46
N GLY A 59 13.64 4.50 4.06
CA GLY A 59 13.31 4.91 2.71
C GLY A 59 11.80 4.86 2.40
N LEU A 60 11.42 5.61 1.37
CA LEU A 60 10.04 5.66 0.86
C LEU A 60 10.08 5.66 -0.66
N ILE A 61 9.25 4.83 -1.29
CA ILE A 61 9.14 4.71 -2.74
C ILE A 61 7.71 5.02 -3.15
N SER A 62 7.52 6.06 -3.96
CA SER A 62 6.23 6.31 -4.62
C SER A 62 6.13 5.44 -5.87
N MET A 63 5.39 4.34 -5.80
CA MET A 63 5.25 3.39 -6.90
C MET A 63 4.02 3.72 -7.75
N MET A 64 4.26 4.25 -8.95
CA MET A 64 3.19 4.65 -9.88
C MET A 64 2.87 3.60 -10.96
N GLY A 65 3.82 2.71 -11.27
CA GLY A 65 3.69 1.73 -12.34
C GLY A 65 4.44 0.44 -12.00
N PRO A 66 3.88 -0.43 -11.14
CA PRO A 66 4.59 -1.59 -10.61
C PRO A 66 4.96 -2.64 -11.67
N GLU A 67 4.18 -2.72 -12.75
CA GLU A 67 4.37 -3.68 -13.85
C GLU A 67 5.57 -3.35 -14.76
N ASP A 68 5.84 -2.06 -15.00
CA ASP A 68 6.92 -1.59 -15.87
C ASP A 68 8.12 -0.99 -15.11
N SER A 69 8.13 -1.07 -13.79
CA SER A 69 9.21 -0.52 -12.97
C SER A 69 10.28 -1.56 -12.64
N TRP A 70 11.54 -1.28 -13.00
CA TRP A 70 12.69 -2.05 -12.52
C TRP A 70 12.81 -2.02 -10.99
N VAL A 71 12.53 -0.88 -10.36
CA VAL A 71 12.53 -0.74 -8.90
C VAL A 71 11.48 -1.66 -8.27
N ALA A 72 10.30 -1.77 -8.87
CA ALA A 72 9.26 -2.69 -8.40
C ALA A 72 9.70 -4.15 -8.50
N LYS A 73 10.38 -4.53 -9.59
CA LYS A 73 10.92 -5.88 -9.78
C LYS A 73 11.99 -6.19 -8.73
N TRP A 74 12.90 -5.25 -8.50
CA TRP A 74 13.97 -5.38 -7.50
C TRP A 74 13.40 -5.51 -6.08
N GLN A 75 12.40 -4.69 -5.74
CA GLN A 75 11.73 -4.70 -4.44
C GLN A 75 10.68 -5.81 -4.30
N ARG A 76 10.48 -6.65 -5.33
CA ARG A 76 9.48 -7.74 -5.37
C ARG A 76 8.03 -7.26 -5.15
N ILE A 77 7.73 -6.01 -5.52
CA ILE A 77 6.40 -5.41 -5.39
C ILE A 77 5.66 -5.21 -6.71
N SER A 78 6.14 -5.80 -7.81
CA SER A 78 5.54 -5.66 -9.15
C SER A 78 4.09 -6.14 -9.27
N LYS A 79 3.59 -6.93 -8.32
CA LYS A 79 2.21 -7.45 -8.32
C LYS A 79 1.28 -6.72 -7.35
N TYR A 80 1.78 -5.75 -6.59
CA TYR A 80 1.00 -5.01 -5.60
C TYR A 80 0.49 -3.70 -6.19
N LEU A 81 -0.75 -3.34 -5.83
CA LEU A 81 -1.52 -2.26 -6.45
C LEU A 81 -1.41 -2.25 -7.99
N SER A 82 -1.66 -3.42 -8.61
CA SER A 82 -1.91 -3.50 -10.04
C SER A 82 -3.18 -2.71 -10.37
N LEU A 83 -3.13 -1.83 -11.37
CA LEU A 83 -4.34 -1.44 -12.09
C LEU A 83 -4.94 -2.75 -12.62
N SER A 84 -6.08 -3.18 -12.06
CA SER A 84 -6.93 -4.07 -12.85
C SER A 84 -7.34 -3.24 -14.05
N SER A 85 -6.70 -3.52 -15.18
CA SER A 85 -7.12 -3.07 -16.50
C SER A 85 -8.48 -3.70 -16.81
N ASN A 86 -9.54 -3.13 -16.24
CA ASN A 86 -10.89 -3.28 -16.78
C ASN A 86 -11.23 -1.95 -17.49
N GLY A 87 -10.71 -1.80 -18.70
CA GLY A 87 -11.52 -1.35 -19.83
C GLY A 87 -12.05 0.08 -19.90
N ASP A 88 -11.44 1.10 -19.30
CA ASP A 88 -11.84 2.50 -19.58
C ASP A 88 -10.87 3.20 -20.54
N ASN A 89 -11.31 3.22 -21.80
CA ASN A 89 -10.89 4.04 -22.93
C ASN A 89 -10.16 5.34 -22.55
N CYS A 90 -8.84 5.36 -22.76
CA CYS A 90 -8.16 6.59 -23.18
C CYS A 90 -8.32 6.68 -24.70
N GLN A 91 -9.53 7.01 -25.18
CA GLN A 91 -9.65 7.58 -26.52
C GLN A 91 -9.16 9.02 -26.42
N LEU A 92 -7.93 9.22 -26.90
CA LEU A 92 -7.49 10.51 -27.40
C LEU A 92 -8.47 10.95 -28.50
N SER A 93 -9.15 12.07 -28.29
CA SER A 93 -9.70 12.93 -29.34
C SER A 93 -9.39 14.38 -28.99
#